data_AF-A0A1C4KB71-F1
#
_entry.id   AF-A0A1C4KB71-F1
#
_cell.length_a   1.000
_cell.length_b   1.000
_cell.length_c   1.000
_cell.angle_alpha   90.00
_cell.angle_beta   90.00
_cell.angle_gamma   90.00
#
_symmetry.space_group_name_H-M   'P 1'
#
loop_
_entity.id
_entity.type
_entity.pdbx_description
1 polymer ?
#
loop_
_entity_poly.entity_id
_entity_poly.type
_entity_poly.pdbx_seq_one_letter_code
_entity_poly.pdbx_strand_id
1 'polypeptide(L)'
;LPGWLFAYQLGVSWGEGRIRKRGARLLLIGGGVLFAVLLLVFHYPASMVGVPGEARTNSHPPSLLVVALAAAQSGAAILLRDRLGRLLRKPLLWAPVVVVNLSAMTILCWHQTAMLAAAVPASLAGAGGTAVAGLTTSPDTVGWILARIAWLPVFAGLLVLIARYARRFEAPWRSGTRAANARRALAGLLAAGFAVFALGLA
;
A
#
# COMPACT_ATOMS: atom_id res chain seq x y z
N LEU A 1 11.38 14.39 -4.94
CA LEU A 1 12.50 14.04 -4.01
C LEU A 1 12.34 14.68 -2.62
N PRO A 2 12.10 16.00 -2.45
CA PRO A 2 12.02 16.62 -1.12
C PRO A 2 10.89 16.07 -0.23
N GLY A 3 9.69 15.85 -0.80
CA GLY A 3 8.56 15.33 -0.04
C GLY A 3 8.77 13.92 0.54
N TRP A 4 9.50 13.06 -0.18
CA TRP A 4 9.86 11.72 0.33
C TRP A 4 10.93 11.81 1.42
N LEU A 5 11.89 12.73 1.28
CA LEU A 5 12.93 12.95 2.28
C LEU A 5 12.34 13.45 3.61
N PHE A 6 11.25 14.23 3.58
CA PHE A 6 10.56 14.67 4.79
C PHE A 6 10.13 13.49 5.67
N ALA A 7 9.44 12.49 5.10
CA ALA A 7 8.99 11.33 5.86
C ALA A 7 10.16 10.52 6.43
N TYR A 8 11.23 10.38 5.65
CA TYR A 8 12.47 9.73 6.12
C TYR A 8 13.09 10.47 7.31
N GLN A 9 13.29 11.79 7.19
CA GLN A 9 13.90 12.60 8.26
C GLN A 9 13.04 12.66 9.52
N LEU A 10 11.71 12.59 9.34
CA LEU A 10 10.77 12.49 10.45
C LEU A 10 10.95 11.17 11.22
N GLY A 11 11.10 10.06 10.49
CA GLY A 11 11.40 8.75 11.07
C GLY A 11 12.73 8.72 11.82
N VAL A 12 13.79 9.26 11.21
CA VAL A 12 15.12 9.41 11.83
C VAL A 12 15.04 10.23 13.11
N SER A 13 14.38 11.40 13.05
CA SER A 13 14.20 12.28 14.21
C SER A 13 13.38 11.66 15.34
N TRP A 14 12.41 10.81 15.00
CA TRP A 14 11.68 10.04 16.00
C TRP A 14 12.57 8.96 16.63
N GLY A 15 13.33 8.21 15.81
CA GLY A 15 14.24 7.17 16.28
C GLY A 15 15.32 7.70 17.23
N GLU A 16 15.80 8.92 16.99
CA GLU A 16 16.77 9.63 17.85
C GLU A 16 16.10 10.34 19.04
N GLY A 17 14.80 10.14 19.27
CA GLY A 17 14.09 10.67 20.43
C GLY A 17 13.85 12.19 20.40
N ARG A 18 14.07 12.86 19.27
CA ARG A 18 13.91 14.32 19.13
C ARG A 18 12.44 14.77 19.15
N ILE A 19 11.51 13.87 18.81
CA ILE A 19 10.07 14.20 18.74
C ILE A 19 9.39 13.86 20.07
N ARG A 20 9.11 14.91 20.86
CA ARG A 20 8.33 14.80 22.10
C ARG A 20 6.82 14.73 21.81
N LYS A 21 6.02 14.39 22.82
CA LYS A 21 4.53 14.35 22.74
C LYS A 21 3.91 15.64 22.20
N ARG A 22 4.46 16.81 22.53
CA ARG A 22 4.01 18.10 21.97
C ARG A 22 4.26 18.18 20.47
N GLY A 23 5.46 17.81 20.02
CA GLY A 23 5.80 17.72 18.60
C GLY A 23 4.90 16.73 17.85
N ALA A 24 4.61 15.57 18.44
CA ALA A 24 3.68 14.60 17.85
C ALA A 24 2.25 15.13 17.71
N ARG A 25 1.75 15.92 18.67
CA ARG A 25 0.44 16.60 18.55
C ARG A 25 0.46 17.68 17.47
N LEU A 26 1.55 18.44 17.37
CA LEU A 26 1.73 19.45 16.31
C LEU A 26 1.74 18.80 14.93
N LEU A 27 2.44 17.66 14.77
CA LEU A 27 2.43 16.89 13.53
C LEU A 27 1.04 16.37 13.19
N LEU A 28 0.32 15.81 14.17
CA LEU A 28 -1.03 15.29 13.98
C LEU A 28 -2.02 16.39 13.57
N ILE A 29 -2.13 17.43 14.41
CA ILE A 29 -3.11 18.51 14.24
C ILE A 29 -2.69 19.40 13.07
N GLY A 30 -1.44 19.84 13.03
CA GLY A 30 -0.92 20.70 11.97
C GLY A 30 -0.92 20.00 10.61
N GLY A 31 -0.51 18.73 10.55
CA GLY A 31 -0.60 17.92 9.33
C GLY A 31 -2.05 17.72 8.89
N GLY A 32 -2.97 17.44 9.82
CA GLY A 32 -4.39 17.30 9.53
C GLY A 32 -5.05 18.59 9.02
N VAL A 33 -4.76 19.73 9.66
CA VAL A 33 -5.24 21.05 9.23
C VAL A 33 -4.68 21.41 7.86
N LEU A 34 -3.38 21.23 7.65
CA LEU A 34 -2.75 21.49 6.36
C LEU A 34 -3.35 20.58 5.27
N PHE A 35 -3.59 19.31 5.57
CA PHE A 35 -4.23 18.37 4.64
C PHE A 35 -5.63 18.85 4.27
N ALA A 36 -6.46 19.24 5.25
CA ALA A 36 -7.80 19.74 5.02
C ALA A 36 -7.80 21.05 4.20
N VAL A 37 -6.88 21.97 4.47
CA VAL A 37 -6.75 23.23 3.73
C VAL A 37 -6.33 22.97 2.28
N LEU A 38 -5.33 22.12 2.06
CA LEU A 38 -4.87 21.77 0.71
C LEU A 38 -5.97 21.09 -0.12
N LEU A 39 -6.77 20.23 0.52
CA LEU A 39 -7.87 19.53 -0.13
C LEU A 39 -9.06 20.46 -0.41
N LEU A 40 -9.56 21.16 0.61
CA LEU A 40 -10.83 21.89 0.55
C LEU A 40 -10.71 23.32 0.01
N VAL A 41 -9.55 23.96 0.17
CA VAL A 41 -9.33 25.36 -0.25
C VAL A 41 -8.49 25.41 -1.53
N PHE A 42 -7.40 24.65 -1.58
CA PHE A 42 -6.51 24.64 -2.75
C PHE A 42 -6.85 23.58 -3.80
N HIS A 43 -7.94 22.82 -3.59
CA HIS A 43 -8.47 21.85 -4.56
C HIS A 43 -7.41 20.85 -5.06
N TYR A 44 -6.55 20.39 -4.15
CA TYR A 44 -5.64 19.29 -4.47
C TYR A 44 -6.44 18.02 -4.75
N PRO A 45 -5.98 17.13 -5.65
CA PRO A 45 -6.68 15.86 -5.91
C PRO A 45 -6.81 15.05 -4.62
N ALA A 46 -7.98 14.45 -4.38
CA ALA A 46 -8.20 13.61 -3.21
C ALA A 46 -7.40 12.29 -3.27
N SER A 47 -7.08 11.81 -4.48
CA SER A 47 -6.32 10.59 -4.65
C SER A 47 -4.83 10.80 -4.33
N MET A 48 -4.30 9.99 -3.40
CA MET A 48 -2.87 9.96 -3.11
C MET A 48 -2.05 9.18 -4.15
N VAL A 49 -2.72 8.50 -5.08
CA VAL A 49 -2.14 7.74 -6.20
C VAL A 49 -2.61 8.31 -7.53
N GLY A 50 -1.84 8.08 -8.60
CA GLY A 50 -2.28 8.43 -9.94
C GLY A 50 -3.53 7.65 -10.33
N VAL A 51 -4.58 8.37 -10.77
CA VAL A 51 -5.81 7.77 -11.32
C VAL A 51 -5.84 8.08 -12.81
N PRO A 52 -6.06 7.08 -13.68
CA PRO A 52 -6.23 7.34 -15.11
C PRO A 52 -7.35 8.36 -15.36
N GLY A 53 -7.07 9.39 -16.16
CA GLY A 53 -8.01 10.47 -16.46
C GLY A 53 -7.87 11.72 -15.58
N GLU A 54 -7.12 11.66 -14.48
CA GLU A 54 -6.88 12.82 -13.62
C GLU A 54 -5.67 13.64 -14.12
N ALA A 55 -5.87 14.94 -14.35
CA ALA A 55 -4.82 15.81 -14.89
C ALA A 55 -3.66 16.09 -13.90
N ARG A 56 -3.91 15.91 -12.59
CA ARG A 56 -2.94 16.17 -11.52
C ARG A 56 -2.80 14.94 -10.63
N THR A 57 -1.56 14.58 -10.31
CA THR A 57 -1.25 13.48 -9.39
C THR A 57 -0.46 14.00 -8.18
N ASN A 58 -0.79 13.47 -7.00
CA ASN A 58 -0.06 13.81 -5.77
C ASN A 58 1.25 13.05 -5.62
N SER A 59 1.49 11.98 -6.39
CA SER A 59 2.62 11.07 -6.18
C SER A 59 3.82 11.34 -7.09
N HIS A 60 3.60 12.02 -8.23
CA HIS A 60 4.61 12.21 -9.27
C HIS A 60 4.56 13.64 -9.85
N PRO A 61 5.27 14.63 -9.25
CA PRO A 61 6.09 14.56 -8.02
C PRO A 61 5.27 14.59 -6.72
N PRO A 62 5.84 14.19 -5.55
CA PRO A 62 5.15 14.21 -4.26
C PRO A 62 4.74 15.64 -3.88
N SER A 63 3.42 15.86 -3.76
CA SER A 63 2.84 17.16 -3.47
C SER A 63 2.88 17.51 -1.97
N LEU A 64 2.56 18.75 -1.61
CA LEU A 64 2.44 19.17 -0.21
C LEU A 64 1.38 18.36 0.57
N LEU A 65 0.38 17.82 -0.14
CA LEU A 65 -0.66 16.98 0.47
C LEU A 65 -0.07 15.67 1.02
N VAL A 66 0.94 15.11 0.35
CA VAL A 66 1.67 13.93 0.82
C VAL A 66 2.45 14.23 2.09
N VAL A 67 3.09 15.41 2.16
CA VAL A 67 3.83 15.86 3.35
C VAL A 67 2.88 16.07 4.54
N ALA A 68 1.73 16.71 4.29
CA ALA A 68 0.70 16.92 5.29
C ALA A 68 0.15 15.59 5.84
N LEU A 69 -0.12 14.63 4.94
CA LEU A 69 -0.56 13.29 5.30
C LEU A 69 0.50 12.54 6.13
N ALA A 70 1.77 12.58 5.69
CA ALA A 70 2.88 11.94 6.40
C ALA A 70 3.07 12.51 7.81
N ALA A 71 2.96 13.83 7.96
CA ALA A 71 3.00 14.51 9.25
C ALA A 71 1.84 14.04 10.15
N ALA A 72 0.60 14.05 9.63
CA ALA A 72 -0.58 13.64 10.38
C ALA A 72 -0.47 12.19 10.87
N GLN A 73 -0.15 11.26 9.96
CA GLN A 73 -0.03 9.83 10.26
C GLN A 73 1.10 9.53 11.24
N SER A 74 2.24 10.21 11.09
CA SER A 74 3.39 10.04 11.98
C SER A 74 3.10 10.62 13.37
N GLY A 75 2.44 11.78 13.46
CA GLY A 75 1.96 12.33 14.74
C GLY A 75 1.04 11.36 15.47
N ALA A 76 0.07 10.78 14.77
CA ALA A 76 -0.80 9.74 15.32
C ALA A 76 -0.02 8.50 15.78
N ALA A 77 0.89 7.98 14.95
CA ALA A 77 1.69 6.80 15.26
C ALA A 77 2.54 7.00 16.52
N ILE A 78 3.19 8.15 16.67
CA ILE A 78 4.02 8.47 17.85
C ILE A 78 3.16 8.56 19.11
N LEU A 79 1.97 9.16 19.04
CA LEU A 79 1.06 9.28 20.18
C LEU A 79 0.44 7.93 20.59
N LEU A 80 0.21 7.04 19.63
CA LEU A 80 -0.36 5.72 19.86
C LEU A 80 0.69 4.68 20.24
N ARG A 81 1.97 4.92 19.95
CA ARG A 81 3.10 4.01 20.20
C ARG A 81 3.07 3.35 21.56
N ASP A 82 2.99 4.12 22.65
CA ASP A 82 3.06 3.57 24.01
C ASP A 82 1.80 2.75 24.37
N ARG A 83 0.65 3.08 23.78
CA ARG A 83 -0.61 2.33 23.98
C ARG A 83 -0.54 1.00 23.23
N LEU A 84 -0.19 1.03 21.94
CA LEU A 84 -0.03 -0.15 21.11
C LEU A 84 1.08 -1.06 21.64
N GLY A 85 2.21 -0.49 22.06
CA GLY A 85 3.31 -1.23 22.67
C GLY A 85 2.91 -1.96 23.95
N ARG A 86 2.01 -1.41 24.77
CA ARG A 86 1.46 -2.13 25.94
C ARG A 86 0.55 -3.28 25.54
N LEU A 87 -0.30 -3.11 24.54
CA LEU A 87 -1.17 -4.18 24.03
C LEU A 87 -0.35 -5.32 23.41
N LEU A 88 0.67 -4.98 22.63
CA LEU A 88 1.56 -5.92 21.94
C LEU A 88 2.53 -6.66 22.87
N ARG A 89 2.52 -6.40 24.19
CA ARG A 89 3.20 -7.29 25.16
C ARG A 89 2.51 -8.65 25.29
N LYS A 90 1.23 -8.74 24.89
CA LYS A 90 0.48 -10.00 24.90
C LYS A 90 0.85 -10.83 23.66
N PRO A 91 1.34 -12.08 23.81
CA PRO A 91 1.74 -12.92 22.68
C PRO A 91 0.64 -13.09 21.62
N LEU A 92 -0.62 -13.20 22.07
CA LEU A 92 -1.79 -13.33 21.18
C LEU A 92 -1.99 -12.13 20.26
N LEU A 93 -1.64 -10.92 20.70
CA LEU A 93 -1.74 -9.70 19.88
C LEU A 93 -0.48 -9.45 19.06
N TRP A 94 0.67 -9.96 19.52
CA TRP A 94 1.95 -9.81 18.84
C TRP A 94 2.13 -10.80 17.68
N ALA A 95 1.71 -12.05 17.84
CA ALA A 95 1.93 -13.10 16.85
C ALA A 95 1.37 -12.76 15.45
N PRO A 96 0.14 -12.21 15.31
CA PRO A 96 -0.36 -11.79 13.99
C PRO A 96 0.52 -10.71 13.34
N VAL A 97 1.01 -9.75 14.12
CA VAL A 97 1.89 -8.67 13.62
C VAL A 97 3.19 -9.24 13.05
N VAL A 98 3.78 -10.22 13.74
CA VAL A 98 5.01 -10.89 13.27
C VAL A 98 4.77 -11.66 11.99
N VAL A 99 3.67 -12.42 11.90
CA VAL A 99 3.33 -13.18 10.69
C VAL A 99 3.15 -12.26 9.49
N VAL A 100 2.44 -11.14 9.68
CA VAL A 100 2.26 -10.11 8.64
C VAL A 100 3.61 -9.50 8.27
N ASN A 101 4.46 -9.15 9.24
CA ASN A 101 5.76 -8.56 8.99
C ASN A 101 6.73 -9.49 8.24
N LEU A 102 6.76 -10.78 8.59
CA LEU A 102 7.52 -11.80 7.87
C LEU A 102 7.07 -11.96 6.42
N SER A 103 5.81 -11.62 6.13
CA SER A 103 5.22 -11.68 4.79
C SER A 103 5.11 -10.30 4.13
N ALA A 104 5.71 -9.24 4.70
CA ALA A 104 5.46 -7.87 4.27
C ALA A 104 5.85 -7.63 2.81
N MET A 105 6.98 -8.20 2.35
CA MET A 105 7.41 -8.10 0.96
C MET A 105 6.46 -8.85 0.02
N THR A 106 6.03 -10.07 0.39
CA THR A 106 5.03 -10.82 -0.39
C THR A 106 3.71 -10.05 -0.47
N ILE A 107 3.23 -9.48 0.64
CA ILE A 107 2.01 -8.67 0.66
C ILE A 107 2.16 -7.46 -0.27
N LEU A 108 3.28 -6.73 -0.17
CA LEU A 108 3.57 -5.58 -1.03
C LEU A 108 3.51 -5.97 -2.51
N CYS A 109 4.17 -7.06 -2.91
CA CYS A 109 4.23 -7.51 -4.30
C CYS A 109 2.87 -7.98 -4.85
N TRP A 110 2.04 -8.65 -4.03
CA TRP A 110 0.89 -9.41 -4.54
C TRP A 110 -0.49 -8.89 -4.12
N HIS A 111 -0.60 -7.92 -3.22
CA HIS A 111 -1.91 -7.43 -2.76
C HIS A 111 -2.75 -6.82 -3.90
N GLN A 112 -2.14 -6.08 -4.83
CA GLN A 112 -2.85 -5.54 -6.01
C GLN A 112 -3.35 -6.67 -6.91
N THR A 113 -2.53 -7.70 -7.14
CA THR A 113 -2.93 -8.89 -7.90
C THR A 113 -4.09 -9.62 -7.22
N ALA A 114 -4.07 -9.77 -5.90
CA ALA A 114 -5.16 -10.38 -5.14
C ALA A 114 -6.47 -9.59 -5.28
N MET A 115 -6.40 -8.25 -5.24
CA MET A 115 -7.58 -7.41 -5.47
C MET A 115 -8.10 -7.53 -6.91
N LEU A 116 -7.22 -7.55 -7.91
CA LEU A 116 -7.60 -7.72 -9.32
C LEU A 116 -8.20 -9.11 -9.60
N ALA A 117 -7.68 -10.15 -8.94
CA ALA A 117 -8.21 -11.51 -9.05
C ALA A 117 -9.65 -11.63 -8.54
N ALA A 118 -10.09 -10.76 -7.63
CA ALA A 118 -11.49 -10.62 -7.25
C ALA A 118 -12.27 -9.69 -8.20
N ALA A 119 -11.69 -8.52 -8.52
CA ALA A 119 -12.38 -7.46 -9.26
C ALA A 119 -12.65 -7.83 -10.73
N VAL A 120 -11.72 -8.50 -11.41
CA VAL A 120 -11.87 -8.85 -12.84
C VAL A 120 -12.99 -9.86 -13.05
N PRO A 121 -13.04 -11.02 -12.36
CA PRO A 121 -14.16 -11.94 -12.51
C PRO A 121 -15.49 -11.32 -12.07
N ALA A 122 -15.51 -10.50 -11.02
CA ALA A 122 -16.71 -9.78 -10.60
C ALA A 122 -17.22 -8.82 -11.70
N SER A 123 -16.30 -8.13 -12.38
CA SER A 123 -16.63 -7.27 -13.52
C SER A 123 -17.16 -8.05 -14.73
N LEU A 124 -16.67 -9.27 -14.96
CA LEU A 124 -17.09 -10.11 -16.10
C LEU A 124 -18.38 -10.90 -15.82
N ALA A 125 -18.55 -11.41 -14.59
CA ALA A 125 -19.76 -12.09 -14.14
C ALA A 125 -20.94 -11.12 -14.00
N GLY A 126 -20.65 -9.84 -13.75
CA GLY A 126 -21.61 -8.75 -13.85
C GLY A 126 -21.98 -8.37 -15.29
N ALA A 127 -22.02 -9.32 -16.24
CA ALA A 127 -22.33 -9.13 -17.66
C ALA A 127 -23.72 -8.48 -17.95
N GLY A 128 -24.47 -8.09 -16.92
CA GLY A 128 -25.64 -7.21 -17.00
C GLY A 128 -25.40 -5.76 -16.53
N GLY A 129 -24.16 -5.32 -16.33
CA GLY A 129 -23.84 -3.96 -15.90
C GLY A 129 -24.02 -3.68 -14.40
N THR A 130 -24.18 -4.71 -13.57
CA THR A 130 -24.35 -4.53 -12.13
C THR A 130 -23.00 -4.26 -11.48
N ALA A 131 -22.75 -2.99 -11.15
CA ALA A 131 -21.61 -2.59 -10.35
C ALA A 131 -21.62 -3.32 -9.00
N VAL A 132 -20.49 -3.89 -8.61
CA VAL A 132 -20.34 -4.64 -7.35
C VAL A 132 -19.89 -3.67 -6.28
N ALA A 133 -20.76 -3.45 -5.28
CA ALA A 133 -20.52 -2.54 -4.18
C ALA A 133 -19.18 -2.83 -3.48
N GLY A 134 -18.37 -1.80 -3.29
CA GLY A 134 -17.06 -1.89 -2.63
C GLY A 134 -15.97 -2.55 -3.48
N LEU A 135 -16.25 -2.94 -4.74
CA LEU A 135 -15.30 -3.60 -5.62
C LEU A 135 -15.10 -2.86 -6.94
N THR A 136 -16.19 -2.63 -7.70
CA THR A 136 -16.16 -1.94 -9.01
C THR A 136 -16.90 -0.60 -9.00
N THR A 137 -17.61 -0.26 -7.92
CA THR A 137 -18.26 1.04 -7.72
C THR A 137 -17.28 2.14 -7.27
N SER A 138 -17.59 3.40 -7.55
CA SER A 138 -16.88 4.58 -7.03
C SER A 138 -16.88 4.64 -5.50
N PRO A 139 -15.79 5.08 -4.85
CA PRO A 139 -15.71 5.27 -3.40
C PRO A 139 -16.30 6.62 -2.96
N ASP A 140 -17.56 6.86 -3.29
CA ASP A 140 -18.27 8.15 -3.05
C ASP A 140 -19.07 8.18 -1.73
N THR A 141 -19.37 7.02 -1.16
CA THR A 141 -20.26 6.89 0.00
C THR A 141 -19.60 6.16 1.15
N VAL A 142 -20.07 6.42 2.38
CA VAL A 142 -19.66 5.65 3.57
C VAL A 142 -20.06 4.17 3.44
N GLY A 143 -21.17 3.89 2.74
CA GLY A 143 -21.61 2.52 2.44
C GLY A 143 -20.56 1.74 1.64
N TRP A 144 -19.84 2.41 0.73
CA TRP A 144 -18.73 1.81 0.01
C TRP A 144 -17.62 1.32 0.95
N ILE A 145 -17.32 2.07 2.02
CA ILE A 145 -16.28 1.69 3.00
C ILE A 145 -16.67 0.38 3.69
N LEU A 146 -17.92 0.26 4.13
CA LEU A 146 -18.42 -0.96 4.76
C LEU A 146 -18.40 -2.15 3.79
N ALA A 147 -18.84 -1.93 2.54
CA ALA A 147 -18.76 -2.95 1.50
C ALA A 147 -17.31 -3.38 1.23
N ARG A 148 -16.37 -2.42 1.16
CA ARG A 148 -14.95 -2.70 0.98
C ARG A 148 -14.34 -3.46 2.16
N ILE A 149 -14.74 -3.15 3.39
CA ILE A 149 -14.34 -3.91 4.59
C ILE A 149 -14.82 -5.36 4.49
N ALA A 150 -16.04 -5.59 4.01
CA ALA A 150 -16.59 -6.94 3.81
C ALA A 150 -15.80 -7.76 2.77
N TRP A 151 -15.10 -7.11 1.82
CA TRP A 151 -14.21 -7.76 0.86
C TRP A 151 -12.82 -8.10 1.40
N LEU A 152 -12.39 -7.50 2.52
CA LEU A 152 -11.04 -7.74 3.07
C LEU A 152 -10.75 -9.23 3.36
N PRO A 153 -11.67 -10.03 3.91
CA PRO A 153 -11.44 -11.47 4.09
C PRO A 153 -11.22 -12.21 2.76
N VAL A 154 -11.94 -11.83 1.70
CA VAL A 154 -11.78 -12.42 0.36
C VAL A 154 -10.41 -12.06 -0.21
N PHE A 155 -10.01 -10.79 -0.13
CA PHE A 155 -8.67 -10.37 -0.56
C PHE A 155 -7.56 -11.04 0.23
N ALA A 156 -7.73 -11.20 1.55
CA ALA A 156 -6.80 -11.93 2.38
C ALA A 156 -6.68 -13.40 1.97
N GLY A 157 -7.81 -14.07 1.71
CA GLY A 157 -7.84 -15.46 1.23
C GLY A 157 -7.13 -15.62 -0.12
N LEU A 158 -7.44 -14.74 -1.08
CA LEU A 158 -6.78 -14.72 -2.39
C LEU A 158 -5.28 -14.42 -2.27
N LEU A 159 -4.91 -13.48 -1.41
CA LEU A 159 -3.51 -13.15 -1.16
C LEU A 159 -2.76 -14.33 -0.54
N VAL A 160 -3.35 -15.05 0.41
CA VAL A 160 -2.77 -16.27 0.99
C VAL A 160 -2.58 -17.35 -0.08
N LEU A 161 -3.58 -17.52 -0.96
CA LEU A 161 -3.51 -18.48 -2.06
C LEU A 161 -2.39 -18.11 -3.04
N ILE A 162 -2.33 -16.87 -3.50
CA ILE A 162 -1.29 -16.37 -4.40
C ILE A 162 0.08 -16.49 -3.73
N ALA A 163 0.21 -16.03 -2.48
CA ALA A 163 1.45 -16.08 -1.71
C ALA A 163 1.97 -17.52 -1.54
N ARG A 164 1.09 -18.52 -1.39
CA ARG A 164 1.49 -19.93 -1.29
C ARG A 164 2.31 -20.36 -2.50
N TYR A 165 1.95 -19.92 -3.69
CA TYR A 165 2.69 -20.24 -4.92
C TYR A 165 3.83 -19.25 -5.18
N ALA A 166 3.61 -17.97 -4.92
CA ALA A 166 4.59 -16.90 -5.16
C ALA A 166 5.84 -17.03 -4.28
N ARG A 167 5.71 -17.49 -3.03
CA ARG A 167 6.85 -17.70 -2.11
C ARG A 167 7.93 -18.62 -2.68
N ARG A 168 7.58 -19.53 -3.61
CA ARG A 168 8.56 -20.37 -4.31
C ARG A 168 9.53 -19.56 -5.19
N PHE A 169 9.05 -18.46 -5.73
CA PHE A 169 9.82 -17.58 -6.62
C PHE A 169 10.55 -16.47 -5.84
N GLU A 170 10.04 -16.12 -4.66
CA GLU A 170 10.66 -15.16 -3.74
C GLU A 170 11.83 -15.76 -2.93
N ALA A 171 11.85 -17.08 -2.74
CA ALA A 171 12.96 -17.75 -2.08
C ALA A 171 14.25 -17.69 -2.94
N PRO A 172 15.44 -17.60 -2.31
CA PRO A 172 16.70 -17.65 -3.02
C PRO A 172 16.77 -18.86 -3.96
N TRP A 173 17.08 -18.60 -5.22
CA TRP A 173 17.09 -19.62 -6.26
C TRP A 173 18.24 -20.59 -5.99
N ARG A 174 17.94 -21.89 -5.86
CA ARG A 174 18.96 -22.93 -5.72
C ARG A 174 19.89 -22.90 -6.95
N SER A 175 21.18 -22.64 -6.75
CA SER A 175 22.20 -22.70 -7.80
C SER A 175 22.73 -24.13 -7.97
N GLY A 176 23.27 -24.44 -9.15
CA GLY A 176 24.04 -25.67 -9.38
C GLY A 176 23.33 -26.83 -10.08
N THR A 177 22.06 -26.68 -10.49
CA THR A 177 21.36 -27.69 -11.33
C THR A 177 21.00 -27.13 -12.70
N ARG A 178 21.08 -27.95 -13.76
CA ARG A 178 20.65 -27.55 -15.13
C ARG A 178 19.22 -27.02 -15.15
N ALA A 179 18.30 -27.65 -14.43
CA ALA A 179 16.91 -27.23 -14.33
C ALA A 179 16.72 -25.87 -13.61
N ALA A 180 17.60 -25.51 -12.67
CA ALA A 180 17.59 -24.17 -12.09
C ALA A 180 18.14 -23.13 -13.07
N ASN A 181 19.22 -23.45 -13.79
CA ASN A 181 19.81 -22.55 -14.79
C ASN A 181 18.83 -22.27 -15.94
N ALA A 182 18.12 -23.31 -16.44
CA ALA A 182 17.10 -23.16 -17.48
C ALA A 182 15.95 -22.24 -17.03
N ARG A 183 15.46 -22.40 -15.80
CA ARG A 183 14.40 -21.53 -15.24
C ARG A 183 14.88 -20.08 -15.10
N ARG A 184 16.14 -19.85 -14.74
CA ARG A 184 16.73 -18.49 -14.67
C ARG A 184 16.84 -17.87 -16.05
N ALA A 185 17.28 -18.63 -17.05
CA ALA A 185 17.35 -18.16 -18.44
C ALA A 185 15.96 -17.80 -18.97
N LEU A 186 14.96 -18.64 -18.73
CA LEU A 186 13.57 -18.35 -19.10
C LEU A 186 13.03 -17.10 -18.40
N ALA A 187 13.27 -16.95 -17.09
CA ALA A 187 12.87 -15.74 -16.37
C ALA A 187 13.54 -14.48 -16.94
N GLY A 188 14.83 -14.56 -17.31
CA GLY A 188 15.55 -13.49 -17.98
C GLY A 188 14.97 -13.14 -19.34
N LEU A 189 14.64 -14.14 -20.16
CA LEU A 189 14.00 -13.94 -21.47
C LEU A 189 12.62 -13.31 -21.34
N LEU A 190 11.79 -13.76 -20.39
CA LEU A 190 10.47 -13.19 -20.14
C LEU A 190 10.57 -11.74 -19.64
N ALA A 191 11.52 -11.44 -18.75
CA ALA A 191 11.78 -10.09 -18.28
C ALA A 191 12.25 -9.17 -19.42
N ALA A 192 13.14 -9.65 -20.30
CA ALA A 192 13.58 -8.91 -21.47
C ALA A 192 12.43 -8.67 -22.46
N GLY A 193 11.61 -9.69 -22.74
CA GLY A 193 10.42 -9.56 -23.58
C GLY A 193 9.42 -8.55 -23.03
N PHE A 194 9.16 -8.59 -21.71
CA PHE A 194 8.32 -7.59 -21.05
C PHE A 194 8.91 -6.18 -21.14
N ALA A 195 10.22 -6.02 -20.95
CA ALA A 195 10.88 -4.72 -21.08
C ALA A 195 10.76 -4.15 -22.50
N VAL A 196 10.94 -4.98 -23.53
CA VAL A 196 10.76 -4.58 -24.93
C VAL A 196 9.30 -4.17 -25.19
N PHE A 197 8.34 -4.96 -24.72
CA PHE A 197 6.92 -4.63 -24.84
C PHE A 197 6.58 -3.30 -24.15
N ALA A 198 7.04 -3.11 -22.91
CA ALA A 198 6.78 -1.90 -22.14
C ALA A 198 7.41 -0.65 -22.77
N LEU A 199 8.63 -0.76 -23.30
CA LEU A 199 9.30 0.33 -24.03
C LEU A 199 8.62 0.64 -25.37
N GLY A 200 8.02 -0.35 -26.03
CA GLY A 200 7.23 -0.13 -27.24
C GLY A 200 5.88 0.55 -26.99
N LEU A 201 5.41 0.57 -25.74
CA LEU A 201 4.18 1.27 -25.33
C LEU A 201 4.42 2.68 -24.77
N ALA A 202 5.67 3.03 -24.49
CA ALA A 202 6.08 4.32 -23.94
C ALA A 202 6.38 5.33 -25.05
#